data_AF-A0A358SUA4-F1
#
_entry.id   AF-A0A358SUA4-F1
#
_cell.length_a   1.000
_cell.length_b   1.000
_cell.length_c   1.000
_cell.angle_alpha   90.00
_cell.angle_beta   90.00
_cell.angle_gamma   90.00
#
_symmetry.space_group_name_H-M   'P 1'
#
loop_
_entity.id
_entity.type
_entity.pdbx_description
1 polymer ?
#
loop_
_entity_poly.entity_id
_entity_poly.type
_entity_poly.pdbx_seq_one_letter_code
_entity_poly.pdbx_strand_id
1 'polypeptide(L)'
;MVTASADKRDAVRPPYEQARDELIDLVKRLEAGGLTLEQSLELWERGERLAAICEDWLEGARARLAAAMSPPGSPDSSGRAGSG
;
A
#
# COMPACT_ATOMS: atom_id res chain seq x y z
N MET A 1 7.44 4.69 22.25
CA MET A 1 7.28 3.25 21.97
C MET A 1 6.33 3.11 20.79
N VAL A 2 6.85 3.00 19.57
CA VAL A 2 6.00 2.86 18.36
C VAL A 2 5.51 1.42 18.32
N THR A 3 4.22 1.20 18.53
CA THR A 3 3.61 -0.12 18.50
C THR A 3 3.46 -0.58 17.05
N ALA A 4 4.47 -1.27 16.53
CA ALA A 4 4.38 -2.01 15.29
C ALA A 4 3.54 -3.27 15.51
N SER A 5 2.22 -3.15 15.36
CA SER A 5 1.36 -4.32 15.15
C SER A 5 1.40 -4.64 13.65
N ALA A 6 2.53 -5.20 13.21
CA ALA A 6 2.60 -5.88 11.92
C ALA A 6 1.64 -7.07 12.00
N ASP A 7 0.60 -7.02 11.19
CA ASP A 7 -0.50 -7.97 11.22
C ASP A 7 0.01 -9.36 10.84
N LYS A 8 -0.17 -10.34 11.73
CA LYS A 8 0.39 -11.68 11.65
C LYS A 8 -0.13 -12.51 10.45
N ARG A 9 -0.99 -11.95 9.60
CA ARG A 9 -1.58 -12.57 8.40
C ARG A 9 -0.72 -12.38 7.15
N ASP A 10 0.33 -11.56 7.21
CA ASP A 10 1.17 -11.19 6.06
C ASP A 10 2.33 -12.15 5.76
N ALA A 11 2.40 -13.33 6.38
CA ALA A 11 3.53 -14.25 6.18
C ALA A 11 3.74 -14.71 4.71
N VAL A 12 2.79 -14.44 3.82
CA VAL A 12 2.84 -14.76 2.37
C VAL A 12 3.37 -13.59 1.52
N ARG A 13 3.35 -12.36 2.03
CA ARG A 13 3.72 -11.13 1.28
C ARG A 13 4.84 -10.37 2.01
N PRO A 14 5.86 -9.86 1.31
CA PRO A 14 6.93 -9.13 1.96
C PRO A 14 6.42 -7.88 2.69
N PRO A 15 7.05 -7.51 3.82
CA PRO A 15 6.76 -6.24 4.50
C PRO A 15 7.06 -5.06 3.58
N TYR A 16 6.34 -3.96 3.77
CA TYR A 16 6.44 -2.76 2.92
C TYR A 16 7.88 -2.29 2.69
N GLU A 17 8.66 -2.15 3.76
CA GLU A 17 10.05 -1.67 3.68
C GLU A 17 10.92 -2.60 2.83
N GLN A 18 10.76 -3.91 2.97
CA GLN A 18 11.49 -4.88 2.15
C GLN A 18 11.08 -4.80 0.68
N ALA A 19 9.78 -4.71 0.39
CA ALA A 19 9.28 -4.59 -0.98
C ALA A 19 9.77 -3.29 -1.64
N ARG A 20 9.78 -2.18 -0.89
CA ARG A 20 10.28 -0.88 -1.34
C ARG A 20 11.78 -0.93 -1.63
N ASP A 21 12.58 -1.50 -0.72
CA ASP A 21 14.03 -1.57 -0.88
C ASP A 21 14.41 -2.44 -2.09
N GLU A 22 13.69 -3.55 -2.29
CA GLU A 22 13.87 -4.40 -3.47
C GLU A 22 13.48 -3.67 -4.78
N LEU A 23 12.39 -2.90 -4.76
CA LEU A 23 11.96 -2.08 -5.90
C LEU A 23 13.01 -1.02 -6.25
N ILE A 24 13.57 -0.35 -5.24
CA ILE A 24 14.65 0.64 -5.42
C ILE A 24 15.86 0.00 -6.10
N ASP A 25 16.26 -1.20 -5.67
CA ASP A 25 17.40 -1.89 -6.26
C ASP A 25 17.15 -2.37 -7.69
N LEU A 26 15.90 -2.74 -8.03
CA LEU A 26 15.51 -3.02 -9.41
C LEU A 26 15.60 -1.80 -10.31
N VAL A 27 15.07 -0.66 -9.85
CA VAL A 27 15.13 0.61 -10.60
C VAL A 27 16.58 1.00 -10.85
N LYS A 28 17.45 0.94 -9.83
CA LYS A 28 18.90 1.21 -10.01
C LYS A 28 19.55 0.33 -11.07
N ARG A 29 19.18 -0.96 -11.15
CA ARG A 29 19.71 -1.88 -12.16
C ARG A 29 19.23 -1.55 -13.56
N LEU A 30 17.95 -1.19 -13.71
CA LEU A 30 17.40 -0.73 -14.99
C LEU A 30 18.07 0.56 -15.45
N GLU A 31 18.27 1.52 -14.55
CA GLU A 31 18.89 2.82 -14.83
C GLU A 31 20.39 2.71 -15.16
N ALA A 32 21.10 1.75 -14.56
CA ALA A 32 22.51 1.50 -14.87
C ALA A 32 22.73 1.06 -16.33
N GLY A 33 21.71 0.49 -16.98
CA GLY A 33 21.80 -0.03 -18.33
C GLY A 33 22.70 -1.27 -18.45
N GLY A 34 23.06 -1.64 -19.69
CA GLY A 34 23.91 -2.81 -19.96
C GLY A 34 23.19 -4.17 -19.91
N LEU A 35 21.86 -4.16 -19.76
CA LEU A 35 21.01 -5.34 -19.82
C LEU A 35 20.54 -5.59 -21.25
N THR A 36 20.25 -6.85 -21.57
CA THR A 36 19.49 -7.17 -22.79
C THR A 36 18.04 -6.70 -22.64
N LEU A 37 17.31 -6.64 -23.75
CA LEU A 37 15.88 -6.32 -23.73
C LEU A 37 15.09 -7.30 -22.85
N GLU A 38 15.35 -8.60 -23.00
CA GLU A 38 14.67 -9.66 -22.23
C GLU A 38 14.92 -9.50 -20.73
N GLN A 39 16.18 -9.28 -20.32
CA GLN A 39 16.52 -9.01 -18.92
C GLN A 39 15.85 -7.72 -18.40
N SER A 40 15.79 -6.67 -19.22
CA SER A 40 15.13 -5.42 -18.84
C SER A 40 13.63 -5.63 -18.62
N LEU A 41 12.97 -6.46 -19.44
CA LEU A 41 11.56 -6.79 -19.29
C LEU A 41 11.30 -7.62 -18.02
N GLU A 42 12.15 -8.62 -17.74
CA GLU A 42 12.03 -9.42 -16.51
C GLU A 42 12.14 -8.57 -15.23
N LEU A 43 13.11 -7.64 -15.19
CA LEU A 43 13.27 -6.71 -14.08
C LEU A 43 12.09 -5.75 -13.98
N TRP A 44 11.59 -5.25 -15.11
CA TRP A 44 10.42 -4.37 -15.13
C TRP A 44 9.18 -5.07 -14.59
N GLU A 45 8.84 -6.27 -15.07
CA GLU A 45 7.68 -7.03 -14.59
C GLU A 45 7.78 -7.36 -13.09
N ARG A 46 9.00 -7.62 -12.59
CA ARG A 46 9.23 -7.80 -11.15
C ARG A 46 9.00 -6.48 -10.40
N GLY A 47 9.48 -5.37 -10.94
CA GLY A 47 9.25 -4.02 -10.42
C GLY A 47 7.76 -3.70 -10.29
N GLU A 48 6.97 -3.98 -11.32
CA GLU A 48 5.50 -3.78 -11.32
C GLU A 48 4.83 -4.58 -10.19
N ARG A 49 5.23 -5.85 -9.99
CA ARG A 49 4.69 -6.67 -8.89
C ARG A 49 5.03 -6.08 -7.52
N LEU A 50 6.25 -5.57 -7.32
CA LEU A 50 6.66 -4.94 -6.07
C LEU A 50 5.95 -3.60 -5.84
N ALA A 51 5.72 -2.84 -6.91
CA ALA A 51 4.96 -1.59 -6.85
C ALA A 51 3.51 -1.84 -6.40
N ALA A 52 2.84 -2.84 -6.97
CA ALA A 52 1.50 -3.26 -6.56
C ALA A 52 1.47 -3.69 -5.08
N ILE A 53 2.46 -4.45 -4.63
CA ILE A 53 2.65 -4.79 -3.21
C ILE A 53 2.85 -3.54 -2.36
N CYS A 54 3.53 -2.50 -2.83
CA CYS A 54 3.68 -1.28 -2.03
C CYS A 54 2.36 -0.50 -1.95
N GLU A 55 1.64 -0.40 -3.07
CA GLU A 55 0.36 0.29 -3.16
C GLU A 55 -0.69 -0.34 -2.24
N ASP A 56 -0.86 -1.66 -2.28
CA ASP A 56 -1.79 -2.39 -1.42
C ASP A 56 -1.52 -2.14 0.08
N TRP A 57 -0.25 -1.96 0.46
CA TRP A 57 0.16 -1.71 1.85
C TRP A 57 -0.29 -0.33 2.28
N LEU A 58 -0.06 0.67 1.42
CA LEU A 58 -0.44 2.05 1.66
C LEU A 58 -1.96 2.22 1.67
N GLU A 59 -2.68 1.57 0.76
CA GLU A 59 -4.13 1.61 0.71
C GLU A 59 -4.75 0.99 1.97
N GLY A 60 -4.24 -0.18 2.39
CA GLY A 60 -4.66 -0.79 3.66
C GLY A 60 -4.42 0.12 4.86
N ALA A 61 -3.30 0.84 4.90
CA ALA A 61 -3.02 1.82 5.96
C ALA A 61 -3.99 3.01 5.92
N ARG A 62 -4.27 3.55 4.72
CA ARG A 62 -5.23 4.65 4.52
C ARG A 62 -6.64 4.26 4.98
N ALA A 63 -7.10 3.07 4.61
CA ALA A 63 -8.41 2.56 5.01
C ALA A 63 -8.54 2.43 6.54
N ARG A 64 -7.49 1.94 7.22
CA ARG A 64 -7.46 1.83 8.69
C ARG A 64 -7.52 3.21 9.36
N LEU A 65 -6.80 4.19 8.82
CA LEU A 65 -6.83 5.57 9.30
C LEU A 65 -8.21 6.20 9.10
N ALA A 66 -8.82 6.02 7.92
CA ALA A 66 -10.16 6.51 7.63
C ALA A 66 -11.22 5.92 8.58
N ALA A 67 -11.16 4.60 8.83
CA ALA A 67 -12.06 3.93 9.77
C ALA A 67 -11.89 4.44 11.22
N ALA A 68 -10.67 4.75 11.65
CA ALA A 68 -10.41 5.31 12.98
C ALA A 68 -10.86 6.78 13.12
N MET A 69 -10.90 7.54 12.02
CA MET A 69 -11.32 8.95 11.99
C MET A 69 -12.84 9.14 11.83
N SER A 70 -13.59 8.10 11.47
CA SER A 70 -15.05 8.17 11.34
C SER A 70 -15.71 7.84 12.69
N PRO A 71 -16.19 8.83 13.47
CA PRO A 71 -16.83 8.55 14.75
C PRO A 71 -18.15 7.78 14.52
N PRO A 72 -18.54 6.85 15.40
CA PRO A 72 -19.84 6.23 15.34
C PRO A 72 -20.91 7.28 15.66
N GLY A 73 -21.58 7.78 14.62
CA GLY A 73 -22.74 8.67 14.73
C GLY A 73 -22.46 10.12 14.34
N SER A 74 -22.35 10.37 13.04
CA SER A 74 -23.01 11.55 12.48
C SER A 74 -24.42 11.10 12.11
N PRO A 75 -25.43 11.27 12.98
CA PRO A 75 -26.80 11.06 12.55
C PRO A 75 -27.05 12.03 11.41
N ASP A 76 -27.61 11.50 10.32
CA ASP A 76 -28.23 12.28 9.26
C ASP A 76 -29.22 13.26 9.91
N SER A 77 -28.78 14.50 10.13
CA SER A 77 -29.62 15.59 10.62
C SER A 77 -30.38 16.16 9.42
N SER A 78 -31.12 15.31 8.72
CA SER A 78 -32.10 15.68 7.70
C SER A 78 -33.33 14.77 7.77
N GLY A 79 -33.59 14.21 8.95
CA GLY A 79 -34.83 13.53 9.28
C GLY A 79 -35.42 14.06 10.59
N ARG A 80 -36.45 14.92 10.47
CA ARG A 80 -37.61 15.07 11.39
C ARG A 80 -37.56 16.17 12.46
N ALA A 81 -38.37 17.23 12.22
CA ALA A 81 -39.48 17.76 13.05
C ALA A 81 -39.74 19.24 12.67
N GLY A 82 -40.96 19.74 12.46
CA GLY A 82 -42.29 19.19 12.70
C GLY A 82 -43.38 20.09 12.12
N SER A 83 -44.58 19.53 12.09
CA SER A 83 -45.85 20.11 11.66
C SER A 83 -46.26 21.36 12.45
N GLY A 84 -47.00 22.23 11.75
CA GLY A 84 -47.81 23.33 12.26
C GLY A 84 -48.59 23.90 11.11
#